data_AF-A0A937V2S4-F1
#
_entry.id   AF-A0A937V2S4-F1
#
_cell.length_a   1.000
_cell.length_b   1.000
_cell.length_c   1.000
_cell.angle_alpha   90.00
_cell.angle_beta   90.00
_cell.angle_gamma   90.00
#
_symmetry.space_group_name_H-M   'P 1'
#
loop_
_entity.id
_entity.type
_entity.pdbx_description
1 polymer ?
#
loop_
_entity_poly.entity_id
_entity_poly.type
_entity_poly.pdbx_seq_one_letter_code
_entity_poly.pdbx_strand_id
1 'polypeptide(L)'
;MRTSIENLDRYIATTQTSKHRIFQFLASRIVPDQKLVVIALNDPYFLGILSSSIHVMWATEAGGWLGVGNDPVYNHSRCFDPFPFPDRTPEQEQKIRGLGERLDAHRKRVQAQHPEVTITGMYNLLEKLRKGEAFSESDRAYNDKALVSTLKQIHDELDVAVFEAYGWQPDLSDEEILERLVKLNAERAEEERNGIIRWLRPEYQAPNEVRTQQVLEGIVAEETVIAPVEQKPFPKQPKEQLAAIRDLLRTSGGEWTVLQIAAQFKGGGRYKGAIAENLERLEWFGVLLCREDGHTKRWQFADSSAQAA
;
A
#
# COMPACT_ATOMS: atom_id res chain seq x y z
N MET A 1 1.22 -9.95 19.89
CA MET A 1 0.20 -8.89 19.82
C MET A 1 0.69 -7.57 20.41
N ARG A 2 1.00 -7.45 21.72
CA ARG A 2 1.29 -6.13 22.33
C ARG A 2 2.42 -5.37 21.62
N THR A 3 3.55 -6.02 21.37
CA THR A 3 4.69 -5.45 20.62
C THR A 3 4.31 -5.03 19.19
N SER A 4 3.44 -5.79 18.52
CA SER A 4 3.07 -5.49 17.13
C SER A 4 2.17 -4.27 16.96
N ILE A 5 1.44 -3.87 18.00
CA ILE A 5 0.52 -2.72 17.96
C ILE A 5 1.00 -1.52 18.79
N GLU A 6 2.18 -1.59 19.42
CA GLU A 6 2.66 -0.60 20.38
C GLU A 6 2.73 0.83 19.80
N ASN A 7 3.16 0.95 18.54
CA ASN A 7 3.29 2.23 17.83
C ASN A 7 2.12 2.51 16.87
N LEU A 8 0.96 1.88 17.08
CA LEU A 8 -0.23 2.05 16.26
C LEU A 8 -1.35 2.69 17.08
N ASP A 9 -2.01 3.73 16.54
CA ASP A 9 -3.21 4.31 17.17
C ASP A 9 -4.47 3.45 16.98
N ARG A 10 -4.46 2.63 15.91
CA ARG A 10 -5.53 1.71 15.54
C ARG A 10 -4.96 0.48 14.84
N TYR A 11 -5.69 -0.62 14.89
CA TYR A 11 -5.36 -1.85 14.17
C TYR A 11 -6.62 -2.50 13.60
N ILE A 12 -6.46 -3.38 12.62
CA ILE A 12 -7.58 -4.10 12.01
C ILE A 12 -7.94 -5.32 12.86
N ALA A 13 -9.23 -5.57 13.05
CA ALA A 13 -9.72 -6.79 13.69
C ALA A 13 -10.87 -7.43 12.91
N THR A 14 -11.00 -8.74 13.07
CA THR A 14 -12.15 -9.53 12.61
C THR A 14 -12.51 -10.60 13.63
N THR A 15 -13.79 -10.95 13.74
CA THR A 15 -14.25 -12.05 14.60
C THR A 15 -13.83 -13.39 14.02
N GLN A 16 -13.36 -14.33 14.82
CA GLN A 16 -12.87 -15.62 14.32
C GLN A 16 -13.97 -16.38 13.55
N THR A 17 -15.15 -16.56 14.14
CA THR A 17 -16.30 -17.24 13.53
C THR A 17 -17.41 -16.22 13.24
N SER A 18 -17.86 -16.11 11.99
CA SER A 18 -18.96 -15.22 11.61
C SER A 18 -19.53 -15.58 10.25
N LYS A 19 -20.86 -15.56 10.12
CA LYS A 19 -21.58 -15.66 8.84
C LYS A 19 -21.09 -14.65 7.81
N HIS A 20 -20.84 -13.41 8.24
CA HIS A 20 -20.31 -12.34 7.38
C HIS A 20 -18.87 -12.06 7.75
N ARG A 21 -17.96 -12.16 6.77
CA ARG A 21 -16.55 -11.83 6.98
C ARG A 21 -16.35 -10.32 6.94
N ILE A 22 -16.12 -9.72 8.10
CA ILE A 22 -16.04 -8.27 8.24
C ILE A 22 -14.75 -7.90 8.97
N PHE A 23 -14.03 -6.93 8.42
CA PHE A 23 -12.84 -6.32 9.01
C PHE A 23 -13.16 -4.89 9.40
N GLN A 24 -12.63 -4.42 10.54
CA GLN A 24 -12.82 -3.04 11.00
C GLN A 24 -11.60 -2.56 11.78
N PHE A 25 -11.43 -1.24 11.85
CA PHE A 25 -10.45 -0.66 12.78
C PHE A 25 -10.97 -0.66 14.22
N LEU A 26 -10.11 -1.09 15.15
CA LEU A 26 -10.23 -0.89 16.58
C LEU A 26 -9.16 0.08 17.06
N ALA A 27 -9.48 0.93 18.03
CA ALA A 27 -8.49 1.78 18.68
C ALA A 27 -7.51 0.93 19.49
N SER A 28 -6.25 1.34 19.58
CA SER A 28 -5.18 0.59 20.26
C SER A 28 -5.45 0.33 21.75
N ARG A 29 -6.25 1.20 22.39
CA ARG A 29 -6.72 1.02 23.78
C ARG A 29 -7.70 -0.15 23.98
N ILE A 30 -8.32 -0.64 22.91
CA ILE A 30 -9.24 -1.78 22.97
C ILE A 30 -8.40 -3.04 23.02
N VAL A 31 -8.65 -3.90 24.01
CA VAL A 31 -7.95 -5.19 24.18
C VAL A 31 -8.86 -6.31 23.70
N PRO A 32 -8.55 -6.97 22.57
CA PRO A 32 -9.34 -8.06 22.03
C PRO A 32 -9.22 -9.33 22.86
N ASP A 33 -10.32 -10.06 22.97
CA ASP A 33 -10.36 -11.39 23.58
C ASP A 33 -10.13 -12.51 22.53
N GLN A 34 -10.01 -13.77 22.98
CA GLN A 34 -9.58 -14.95 22.21
C GLN A 34 -10.32 -15.19 20.88
N LYS A 35 -11.54 -14.67 20.70
CA LYS A 35 -12.36 -14.84 19.49
C LYS A 35 -12.25 -13.69 18.48
N LEU A 36 -11.26 -12.82 18.64
CA LEU A 36 -10.90 -11.79 17.68
C LEU A 36 -9.51 -12.08 17.10
N VAL A 37 -9.39 -11.95 15.78
CA VAL A 37 -8.11 -11.97 15.09
C VAL A 37 -7.66 -10.53 14.90
N VAL A 38 -6.44 -10.24 15.35
CA VAL A 38 -5.82 -8.92 15.31
C VAL A 38 -4.80 -8.87 14.19
N ILE A 39 -4.98 -7.94 13.28
CA ILE A 39 -4.06 -7.66 12.17
C ILE A 39 -3.41 -6.31 12.46
N ALA A 40 -2.10 -6.33 12.75
CA ALA A 40 -1.33 -5.18 13.21
C ALA A 40 -0.96 -4.22 12.06
N LEU A 41 -1.98 -3.76 11.33
CA LEU A 41 -1.91 -2.79 10.24
C LEU A 41 -2.89 -1.66 10.54
N ASN A 42 -2.46 -0.41 10.31
CA ASN A 42 -3.25 0.81 10.57
C ASN A 42 -3.65 1.59 9.31
N ASP A 43 -3.12 1.19 8.14
CA ASP A 43 -3.39 1.81 6.84
C ASP A 43 -4.74 1.30 6.28
N PRO A 44 -5.68 2.21 5.92
CA PRO A 44 -6.95 1.87 5.28
C PRO A 44 -6.82 1.10 3.98
N TYR A 45 -5.67 1.16 3.30
CA TYR A 45 -5.41 0.32 2.15
C TYR A 45 -5.64 -1.18 2.47
N PHE A 46 -5.06 -1.65 3.58
CA PHE A 46 -5.20 -3.06 3.96
C PHE A 46 -6.63 -3.37 4.39
N LEU A 47 -7.30 -2.43 5.05
CA LEU A 47 -8.74 -2.59 5.34
C LEU A 47 -9.55 -2.76 4.06
N GLY A 48 -9.22 -1.99 3.02
CA GLY A 48 -9.83 -2.11 1.70
C GLY A 48 -9.59 -3.49 1.09
N ILE A 49 -8.34 -3.93 0.96
CA ILE A 49 -8.01 -5.26 0.42
C ILE A 49 -8.73 -6.37 1.18
N LEU A 50 -8.66 -6.36 2.52
CA LEU A 50 -9.27 -7.39 3.35
C LEU A 50 -10.81 -7.36 3.28
N SER A 51 -11.41 -6.22 2.96
CA SER A 51 -12.88 -6.10 2.81
C SER A 51 -13.38 -6.45 1.41
N SER A 52 -12.49 -6.69 0.44
CA SER A 52 -12.86 -7.03 -0.94
C SER A 52 -13.43 -8.46 -1.05
N SER A 53 -14.24 -8.68 -2.08
CA SER A 53 -14.76 -10.01 -2.42
C SER A 53 -13.65 -11.04 -2.66
N ILE A 54 -12.52 -10.64 -3.25
CA ILE A 54 -11.35 -11.51 -3.48
C ILE A 54 -10.80 -12.08 -2.16
N HIS A 55 -10.57 -11.22 -1.15
CA HIS A 55 -10.08 -11.70 0.14
C HIS A 55 -11.14 -12.49 0.92
N VAL A 56 -12.41 -12.08 0.85
CA VAL A 56 -13.50 -12.79 1.52
C VAL A 56 -13.66 -14.21 0.96
N MET A 57 -13.54 -14.36 -0.36
CA MET A 57 -13.58 -15.66 -1.05
C MET A 57 -12.39 -16.53 -0.64
N TRP A 58 -11.17 -16.01 -0.72
CA TRP A 58 -9.97 -16.71 -0.24
C TRP A 58 -10.12 -17.18 1.20
N ALA A 59 -10.57 -16.29 2.09
CA ALA A 59 -10.71 -16.58 3.50
C ALA A 59 -11.78 -17.62 3.80
N THR A 60 -12.83 -17.69 2.97
CA THR A 60 -13.91 -18.67 3.11
C THR A 60 -13.43 -20.07 2.68
N GLU A 61 -12.69 -20.15 1.57
CA GLU A 61 -12.19 -21.43 1.05
C GLU A 61 -10.97 -21.97 1.82
N ALA A 62 -9.99 -21.11 2.12
CA ALA A 62 -8.79 -21.49 2.87
C ALA A 62 -9.06 -21.67 4.38
N GLY A 63 -10.15 -21.07 4.86
CA GLY A 63 -10.55 -21.06 6.26
C GLY A 63 -11.06 -22.40 6.78
N GLY A 64 -11.57 -22.36 8.01
CA GLY A 64 -12.29 -23.49 8.61
C GLY A 64 -13.80 -23.26 8.60
N TRP A 65 -14.54 -24.28 9.02
CA TRP A 65 -15.99 -24.23 9.17
C TRP A 65 -16.36 -24.73 10.57
N LEU A 66 -17.33 -24.08 11.23
CA LEU A 66 -17.80 -24.50 12.56
C LEU A 66 -19.33 -24.53 12.63
N GLY A 67 -19.84 -25.60 13.26
CA GLY A 67 -21.25 -25.75 13.61
C GLY A 67 -22.14 -26.30 12.49
N VAL A 68 -23.43 -26.45 12.79
CA VAL A 68 -24.45 -26.97 11.86
C VAL A 68 -24.80 -25.95 10.76
N GLY A 69 -24.54 -24.66 11.02
CA GLY A 69 -24.79 -23.56 10.08
C GLY A 69 -23.66 -23.30 9.08
N ASN A 70 -22.55 -24.05 9.12
CA ASN A 70 -21.35 -23.81 8.32
C ASN A 70 -20.89 -22.33 8.42
N ASP A 71 -20.68 -21.82 9.64
CA ASP A 71 -20.15 -20.46 9.80
C ASP A 71 -18.64 -20.44 9.47
N PRO A 72 -18.19 -19.55 8.55
CA PRO A 72 -16.78 -19.43 8.21
C PRO A 72 -15.90 -19.04 9.40
N VAL A 73 -14.77 -19.73 9.54
CA VAL A 73 -13.76 -19.53 10.59
C VAL A 73 -12.47 -18.98 9.97
N TYR A 74 -12.09 -17.78 10.39
CA TYR A 74 -10.86 -17.11 9.95
C TYR A 74 -9.67 -17.55 10.79
N ASN A 75 -8.85 -18.43 10.22
CA ASN A 75 -7.57 -18.80 10.80
C ASN A 75 -6.46 -17.98 10.14
N HIS A 76 -5.82 -17.07 10.87
CA HIS A 76 -4.81 -16.16 10.31
C HIS A 76 -3.70 -16.91 9.53
N SER A 77 -3.24 -18.06 10.02
CA SER A 77 -2.17 -18.82 9.35
C SER A 77 -2.59 -19.49 8.03
N ARG A 78 -3.90 -19.55 7.75
CA ARG A 78 -4.44 -20.07 6.49
C ARG A 78 -5.09 -19.00 5.63
N CYS A 79 -5.61 -17.94 6.24
CA CYS A 79 -6.39 -16.91 5.55
C CYS A 79 -5.59 -15.63 5.33
N PHE A 80 -4.78 -15.18 6.29
CA PHE A 80 -4.03 -13.92 6.19
C PHE A 80 -2.59 -14.15 5.74
N ASP A 81 -1.86 -15.02 6.45
CA ASP A 81 -0.43 -15.24 6.23
C ASP A 81 -0.11 -15.67 4.78
N PRO A 82 -0.85 -16.63 4.17
CA PRO A 82 -0.59 -17.01 2.79
C PRO A 82 -1.32 -16.13 1.76
N PHE A 83 -2.08 -15.10 2.17
CA PHE A 83 -2.84 -14.30 1.21
C PHE A 83 -1.90 -13.50 0.30
N PRO A 84 -1.94 -13.71 -1.03
CA PRO A 84 -1.06 -13.01 -1.93
C PRO A 84 -1.60 -11.60 -2.23
N PHE A 85 -1.09 -10.59 -1.51
CA PHE A 85 -1.44 -9.19 -1.76
C PHE A 85 -1.03 -8.74 -3.18
N PRO A 86 -1.83 -7.88 -3.84
CA PRO A 86 -1.56 -7.47 -5.22
C PRO A 86 -0.33 -6.57 -5.33
N ASP A 87 0.33 -6.60 -6.49
CA ASP A 87 1.31 -5.58 -6.87
C ASP A 87 0.59 -4.36 -7.41
N ARG A 88 0.73 -3.23 -6.71
CA ARG A 88 -0.08 -2.01 -6.96
C ARG A 88 0.80 -0.83 -7.37
N THR A 89 0.24 0.06 -8.19
CA THR A 89 0.80 1.40 -8.38
C THR A 89 0.44 2.32 -7.20
N PRO A 90 1.15 3.45 -7.00
CA PRO A 90 0.79 4.43 -5.97
C PRO A 90 -0.65 4.96 -6.10
N GLU A 91 -1.14 5.12 -7.33
CA GLU A 91 -2.49 5.61 -7.62
C GLU A 91 -3.55 4.56 -7.22
N GLN A 92 -3.32 3.29 -7.54
CA GLN A 92 -4.20 2.19 -7.14
C GLN A 92 -4.24 2.03 -5.61
N GLU A 93 -3.06 2.12 -4.96
CA GLU A 93 -2.94 2.13 -3.51
C GLU A 93 -3.77 3.26 -2.88
N GLN A 94 -3.64 4.48 -3.40
CA GLN A 94 -4.37 5.63 -2.87
C GLN A 94 -5.88 5.51 -3.10
N LYS A 95 -6.31 4.99 -4.25
CA LYS A 95 -7.73 4.71 -4.55
C LYS A 95 -8.33 3.73 -3.54
N ILE A 96 -7.67 2.59 -3.33
CA ILE A 96 -8.11 1.55 -2.39
C ILE A 96 -8.09 2.09 -0.94
N ARG A 97 -7.06 2.86 -0.57
CA ARG A 97 -6.98 3.53 0.74
C ARG A 97 -8.18 4.45 0.98
N GLY A 98 -8.53 5.30 0.00
CA GLY A 98 -9.68 6.19 0.10
C GLY A 98 -10.99 5.42 0.28
N LEU A 99 -11.17 4.31 -0.45
CA LEU A 99 -12.34 3.45 -0.32
C LEU A 99 -12.40 2.73 1.03
N GLY A 100 -11.27 2.22 1.53
CA GLY A 100 -11.15 1.62 2.85
C GLY A 100 -11.50 2.59 3.99
N GLU A 101 -11.04 3.84 3.92
CA GLU A 101 -11.39 4.87 4.90
C GLU A 101 -12.87 5.25 4.80
N ARG A 102 -13.40 5.39 3.57
CA ARG A 102 -14.83 5.67 3.34
C ARG A 102 -15.73 4.54 3.89
N LEU A 103 -15.30 3.29 3.77
CA LEU A 103 -16.01 2.12 4.31
C LEU A 103 -16.06 2.14 5.84
N ASP A 104 -14.92 2.35 6.50
CA ASP A 104 -14.84 2.45 7.96
C ASP A 104 -15.66 3.64 8.50
N ALA A 105 -15.49 4.81 7.89
CA ALA A 105 -16.21 6.03 8.24
C ALA A 105 -17.72 5.89 8.06
N HIS A 106 -18.17 5.25 6.96
CA HIS A 106 -19.59 5.01 6.72
C HIS A 106 -20.21 4.18 7.84
N ARG A 107 -19.62 3.01 8.14
CA ARG A 107 -20.14 2.11 9.18
C ARG A 107 -20.19 2.81 10.54
N LYS A 108 -19.10 3.48 10.94
CA LYS A 108 -19.01 4.19 12.23
C LYS A 108 -20.00 5.34 12.33
N ARG A 109 -20.15 6.15 11.27
CA ARG A 109 -21.09 7.27 11.24
C ARG A 109 -22.54 6.79 11.41
N VAL A 110 -22.92 5.75 10.67
CA VAL A 110 -24.25 5.16 10.75
C VAL A 110 -24.53 4.65 12.16
N GLN A 111 -23.62 3.88 12.75
CA GLN A 111 -23.81 3.35 14.12
C GLN A 111 -23.83 4.45 15.19
N ALA A 112 -23.09 5.54 14.98
CA ALA A 112 -23.12 6.69 15.90
C ALA A 112 -24.45 7.46 15.83
N GLN A 113 -25.04 7.58 14.65
CA GLN A 113 -26.33 8.26 14.43
C GLN A 113 -27.53 7.39 14.80
N HIS A 114 -27.42 6.08 14.58
CA HIS A 114 -28.46 5.08 14.81
C HIS A 114 -27.88 3.89 15.60
N PRO A 115 -27.80 3.98 16.94
CA PRO A 115 -27.20 2.94 17.79
C PRO A 115 -27.86 1.55 17.67
N GLU A 116 -29.11 1.48 17.19
CA GLU A 116 -29.80 0.25 16.88
C GLU A 116 -29.29 -0.46 15.62
N VAL A 117 -28.57 0.26 14.75
CA VAL A 117 -27.98 -0.31 13.53
C VAL A 117 -26.74 -1.11 13.91
N THR A 118 -26.77 -2.40 13.59
CA THR A 118 -25.66 -3.31 13.86
C THR A 118 -24.90 -3.62 12.58
N ILE A 119 -23.61 -3.93 12.71
CA ILE A 119 -22.77 -4.41 11.61
C ILE A 119 -23.40 -5.66 10.96
N THR A 120 -23.81 -6.65 11.75
CA THR A 120 -24.48 -7.84 11.24
C THR A 120 -25.78 -7.51 10.50
N GLY A 121 -26.59 -6.58 11.02
CA GLY A 121 -27.82 -6.15 10.36
C GLY A 121 -27.58 -5.43 9.03
N MET A 122 -26.57 -4.55 8.96
CA MET A 122 -26.14 -3.91 7.71
C MET A 122 -25.82 -4.95 6.64
N TYR A 123 -25.06 -5.98 6.99
CA TYR A 123 -24.61 -7.01 6.05
C TYR A 123 -25.69 -8.04 5.70
N ASN A 124 -26.58 -8.38 6.62
CA ASN A 124 -27.77 -9.20 6.31
C ASN A 124 -28.62 -8.52 5.24
N LEU A 125 -28.88 -7.22 5.39
CA LEU A 125 -29.66 -6.46 4.40
C LEU A 125 -28.87 -6.22 3.10
N LEU A 126 -27.54 -6.08 3.17
CA LEU A 126 -26.68 -6.01 1.99
C LEU A 126 -26.77 -7.27 1.13
N GLU A 127 -26.73 -8.45 1.75
CA GLU A 127 -26.88 -9.71 1.03
C GLU A 127 -28.27 -9.85 0.41
N LYS A 128 -29.32 -9.42 1.14
CA LYS A 128 -30.68 -9.34 0.59
C LYS A 128 -30.74 -8.45 -0.64
N LEU A 129 -30.08 -7.29 -0.59
CA LEU A 129 -29.98 -6.35 -1.71
C LEU A 129 -29.25 -6.95 -2.91
N ARG A 130 -28.12 -7.63 -2.68
CA ARG A 130 -27.31 -8.29 -3.72
C ARG A 130 -28.09 -9.39 -4.45
N LYS A 131 -28.92 -10.14 -3.73
CA LYS A 131 -29.78 -11.20 -4.28
C LYS A 131 -31.00 -10.67 -5.04
N GLY A 132 -31.26 -9.36 -5.02
CA GLY A 132 -32.45 -8.77 -5.64
C GLY A 132 -33.75 -9.15 -4.92
N GLU A 133 -33.68 -9.55 -3.65
CA GLU A 133 -34.88 -9.90 -2.88
C GLU A 133 -35.70 -8.63 -2.54
N ALA A 134 -37.03 -8.73 -2.63
CA ALA A 134 -37.91 -7.61 -2.33
C ALA A 134 -37.77 -7.17 -0.87
N PHE A 135 -37.55 -5.87 -0.66
CA PHE A 135 -37.52 -5.28 0.68
C PHE A 135 -38.94 -5.19 1.25
N SER A 136 -39.08 -5.61 2.51
CA SER A 136 -40.26 -5.31 3.32
C SER A 136 -40.24 -3.83 3.75
N GLU A 137 -41.30 -3.38 4.42
CA GLU A 137 -41.33 -2.02 5.00
C GLU A 137 -40.27 -1.83 6.09
N SER A 138 -40.03 -2.85 6.92
CA SER A 138 -38.98 -2.81 7.94
C SER A 138 -37.58 -2.80 7.32
N ASP A 139 -37.36 -3.54 6.22
CA ASP A 139 -36.10 -3.50 5.47
C ASP A 139 -35.82 -2.11 4.90
N ARG A 140 -36.85 -1.46 4.33
CA ARG A 140 -36.73 -0.07 3.83
C ARG A 140 -36.40 0.89 4.95
N ALA A 141 -37.14 0.84 6.06
CA ALA A 141 -36.89 1.69 7.22
C ALA A 141 -35.50 1.45 7.84
N TYR A 142 -35.01 0.21 7.84
CA TYR A 142 -33.64 -0.11 8.25
C TYR A 142 -32.63 0.45 7.26
N ASN A 143 -32.84 0.29 5.95
CA ASN A 143 -31.96 0.85 4.91
C ASN A 143 -31.85 2.37 4.98
N ASP A 144 -32.94 3.08 5.28
CA ASP A 144 -32.92 4.54 5.38
C ASP A 144 -31.99 5.05 6.50
N LYS A 145 -31.89 4.29 7.59
CA LYS A 145 -30.97 4.57 8.71
C LYS A 145 -29.56 4.05 8.42
N ALA A 146 -29.48 2.81 7.95
CA ALA A 146 -28.23 2.07 7.78
C ALA A 146 -27.48 2.45 6.49
N LEU A 147 -28.16 3.10 5.55
CA LEU A 147 -27.68 3.52 4.24
C LEU A 147 -27.00 2.36 3.48
N VAL A 148 -27.63 1.18 3.47
CA VAL A 148 -27.05 -0.07 2.93
C VAL A 148 -26.80 0.02 1.42
N SER A 149 -27.58 0.80 0.68
CA SER A 149 -27.30 1.09 -0.73
C SER A 149 -25.93 1.78 -0.92
N THR A 150 -25.57 2.70 -0.03
CA THR A 150 -24.24 3.34 -0.05
C THR A 150 -23.15 2.36 0.38
N LEU A 151 -23.43 1.50 1.36
CA LEU A 151 -22.51 0.43 1.74
C LEU A 151 -22.21 -0.50 0.56
N LYS A 152 -23.24 -0.89 -0.20
CA LYS A 152 -23.09 -1.68 -1.43
C LYS A 152 -22.20 -0.97 -2.44
N GLN A 153 -22.48 0.29 -2.74
CA GLN A 153 -21.68 1.08 -3.68
C GLN A 153 -20.20 1.14 -3.28
N ILE A 154 -19.90 1.34 -1.99
CA ILE A 154 -18.51 1.36 -1.52
C ILE A 154 -17.83 0.00 -1.75
N HIS A 155 -18.53 -1.11 -1.49
CA HIS A 155 -17.99 -2.45 -1.77
C HIS A 155 -17.81 -2.71 -3.26
N ASP A 156 -18.76 -2.34 -4.09
CA ASP A 156 -18.66 -2.52 -5.55
C ASP A 156 -17.47 -1.71 -6.11
N GLU A 157 -17.31 -0.44 -5.69
CA GLU A 157 -16.17 0.40 -6.07
C GLU A 157 -14.83 -0.16 -5.57
N LEU A 158 -14.84 -0.71 -4.34
CA LEU A 158 -13.66 -1.33 -3.74
C LEU A 158 -13.25 -2.58 -4.50
N ASP A 159 -14.20 -3.48 -4.80
CA ASP A 159 -13.94 -4.70 -5.54
C ASP A 159 -13.31 -4.37 -6.91
N VAL A 160 -13.90 -3.46 -7.67
CA VAL A 160 -13.33 -3.01 -8.95
C VAL A 160 -11.89 -2.51 -8.79
N ALA A 161 -11.62 -1.69 -7.77
CA ALA A 161 -10.27 -1.19 -7.53
C ALA A 161 -9.27 -2.30 -7.14
N VAL A 162 -9.72 -3.33 -6.40
CA VAL A 162 -8.87 -4.46 -6.04
C VAL A 162 -8.63 -5.37 -7.24
N PHE A 163 -9.64 -5.66 -8.07
CA PHE A 163 -9.46 -6.37 -9.36
C PHE A 163 -8.44 -5.66 -10.24
N GLU A 164 -8.55 -4.33 -10.39
CA GLU A 164 -7.56 -3.51 -11.11
C GLU A 164 -6.14 -3.65 -10.53
N ALA A 165 -5.99 -3.68 -9.20
CA ALA A 165 -4.69 -3.87 -8.55
C ALA A 165 -4.10 -5.26 -8.80
N TYR A 166 -4.93 -6.30 -8.97
CA TYR A 166 -4.47 -7.62 -9.41
C TYR A 166 -4.22 -7.70 -10.92
N GLY A 167 -4.60 -6.68 -11.70
CA GLY A 167 -4.59 -6.73 -13.16
C GLY A 167 -5.66 -7.65 -13.75
N TRP A 168 -6.74 -7.88 -13.01
CA TRP A 168 -7.82 -8.81 -13.37
C TRP A 168 -9.07 -8.07 -13.82
N GLN A 169 -9.87 -8.74 -14.64
CA GLN A 169 -11.21 -8.26 -15.02
C GLN A 169 -12.22 -8.67 -13.95
N PRO A 170 -13.28 -7.88 -13.70
CA PRO A 170 -14.24 -8.14 -12.63
C PRO A 170 -15.28 -9.23 -12.96
N ASP A 171 -15.26 -9.80 -14.16
CA ASP A 171 -16.19 -10.83 -14.65
C ASP A 171 -15.69 -12.27 -14.44
N LEU A 172 -14.56 -12.44 -13.75
CA LEU A 172 -14.01 -13.75 -13.41
C LEU A 172 -14.97 -14.52 -12.49
N SER A 173 -15.10 -15.81 -12.76
CA SER A 173 -15.78 -16.74 -11.87
C SER A 173 -14.99 -16.97 -10.57
N ASP A 174 -15.70 -17.42 -9.54
CA ASP A 174 -15.09 -17.75 -8.24
C ASP A 174 -13.93 -18.76 -8.37
N GLU A 175 -14.10 -19.79 -9.22
CA GLU A 175 -13.06 -20.78 -9.48
C GLU A 175 -11.81 -20.16 -10.13
N GLU A 176 -11.98 -19.26 -11.11
CA GLU A 176 -10.86 -18.58 -11.76
C GLU A 176 -10.12 -17.63 -10.80
N ILE A 177 -10.85 -16.93 -9.93
CA ILE A 177 -10.25 -16.07 -8.90
C ILE A 177 -9.39 -16.92 -7.96
N LEU A 178 -9.93 -18.04 -7.47
CA LEU A 178 -9.22 -18.95 -6.58
C LEU A 178 -7.99 -19.57 -7.24
N GLU A 179 -8.10 -20.03 -8.48
CA GLU A 179 -6.96 -20.58 -9.24
C GLU A 179 -5.84 -19.55 -9.37
N ARG A 180 -6.17 -18.31 -9.74
CA ARG A 180 -5.18 -17.22 -9.85
C ARG A 180 -4.55 -16.87 -8.51
N LEU A 181 -5.32 -16.86 -7.43
CA LEU A 181 -4.80 -16.63 -6.07
C LEU A 181 -3.85 -17.74 -5.63
N VAL A 182 -4.20 -19.01 -5.86
CA VAL A 182 -3.33 -20.15 -5.53
C VAL A 182 -2.03 -20.08 -6.33
N LYS A 183 -2.11 -19.77 -7.63
CA LYS A 183 -0.94 -19.57 -8.48
C LYS A 183 -0.05 -18.44 -7.95
N LEU A 184 -0.63 -17.28 -7.66
CA LEU A 184 0.12 -16.13 -7.15
C LEU A 184 0.72 -16.43 -5.78
N ASN A 185 0.02 -17.14 -4.89
CA ASN A 185 0.57 -17.58 -3.61
C ASN A 185 1.81 -18.48 -3.81
N ALA A 186 1.78 -19.41 -4.76
CA ALA A 186 2.93 -20.27 -5.06
C ALA A 186 4.13 -19.46 -5.59
N GLU A 187 3.88 -18.43 -6.42
CA GLU A 187 4.90 -17.48 -6.88
C GLU A 187 5.51 -16.70 -5.70
N ARG A 188 4.67 -16.15 -4.79
CA ARG A 188 5.15 -15.45 -3.59
C ARG A 188 5.96 -16.35 -2.66
N ALA A 189 5.55 -17.60 -2.50
CA ALA A 189 6.29 -18.55 -1.69
C ALA A 189 7.67 -18.89 -2.28
N GLU A 190 7.81 -18.90 -3.62
CA GLU A 190 9.10 -19.10 -4.29
C GLU A 190 10.01 -17.87 -4.16
N GLU A 191 9.46 -16.67 -4.29
CA GLU A 191 10.19 -15.43 -4.02
C GLU A 191 10.74 -15.38 -2.59
N GLU A 192 9.92 -15.71 -1.60
CA GLU A 192 10.34 -15.78 -0.19
C GLU A 192 11.47 -16.80 0.02
N ARG A 193 11.38 -17.98 -0.62
CA ARG A 193 12.48 -18.97 -0.62
C ARG A 193 13.77 -18.43 -1.22
N ASN A 194 13.65 -17.56 -2.23
CA ASN A 194 14.75 -16.87 -2.88
C ASN A 194 15.19 -15.58 -2.15
N GLY A 195 14.64 -15.30 -0.97
CA GLY A 195 14.99 -14.15 -0.12
C GLY A 195 14.31 -12.83 -0.50
N ILE A 196 13.36 -12.85 -1.43
CA ILE A 196 12.55 -11.69 -1.80
C ILE A 196 11.29 -11.70 -0.93
N ILE A 197 11.31 -10.92 0.16
CA ILE A 197 10.18 -10.83 1.09
C ILE A 197 9.44 -9.50 0.89
N ARG A 198 8.13 -9.60 0.61
CA ARG A 198 7.25 -8.44 0.47
C ARG A 198 6.62 -8.08 1.82
N TRP A 199 7.39 -7.38 2.65
CA TRP A 199 6.91 -6.91 3.96
C TRP A 199 5.72 -5.94 3.84
N LEU A 200 4.63 -6.25 4.52
CA LEU A 200 3.44 -5.39 4.61
C LEU A 200 3.68 -4.19 5.55
N ARG A 201 4.51 -4.39 6.57
CA ARG A 201 4.91 -3.39 7.57
C ARG A 201 6.42 -3.49 7.85
N PRO A 202 7.28 -3.10 6.89
CA PRO A 202 8.73 -3.32 6.98
C PRO A 202 9.37 -2.64 8.19
N GLU A 203 8.88 -1.48 8.63
CA GLU A 203 9.41 -0.78 9.81
C GLU A 203 9.25 -1.58 11.10
N TYR A 204 8.35 -2.57 11.12
CA TYR A 204 8.15 -3.50 12.22
C TYR A 204 8.72 -4.89 11.92
N GLN A 205 8.52 -5.40 10.70
CA GLN A 205 8.89 -6.77 10.32
C GLN A 205 10.38 -6.93 10.02
N ALA A 206 11.01 -5.88 9.50
CA ALA A 206 12.42 -5.87 9.10
C ALA A 206 13.08 -4.51 9.38
N PRO A 207 13.11 -4.04 10.66
CA PRO A 207 13.60 -2.71 11.02
C PRO A 207 15.08 -2.48 10.71
N ASN A 208 15.84 -3.56 10.55
CA ASN A 208 17.29 -3.53 10.27
C ASN A 208 17.62 -3.84 8.80
N GLU A 209 16.63 -4.10 7.95
CA GLU A 209 16.86 -4.32 6.51
C GLU A 209 16.82 -2.99 5.76
N VAL A 210 17.94 -2.64 5.12
CA VAL A 210 17.99 -1.51 4.17
C VAL A 210 17.27 -1.95 2.90
N ARG A 211 16.11 -1.35 2.60
CA ARG A 211 15.36 -1.57 1.37
C ARG A 211 16.24 -1.27 0.16
N THR A 212 16.75 -2.32 -0.48
CA THR A 212 17.12 -2.23 -1.89
C THR A 212 15.83 -2.47 -2.65
N GLN A 213 15.13 -1.40 -2.99
CA GLN A 213 13.92 -1.50 -3.82
C GLN A 213 14.36 -2.13 -5.15
N GLN A 214 14.06 -3.42 -5.35
CA GLN A 214 14.17 -4.02 -6.66
C GLN A 214 13.10 -3.37 -7.53
N VAL A 215 13.55 -2.53 -8.45
CA VAL A 215 12.75 -2.02 -9.55
C VAL A 215 12.29 -3.25 -10.34
N LEU A 216 10.97 -3.47 -10.39
CA LEU A 216 10.38 -4.40 -11.36
C LEU A 216 10.86 -4.01 -12.76
N GLU A 217 11.46 -4.96 -13.48
CA GLU A 217 11.67 -4.83 -14.92
C GLU A 217 10.30 -4.63 -15.59
N GLY A 218 9.99 -3.42 -16.05
CA GLY A 218 8.79 -3.22 -16.88
C GLY A 218 8.18 -1.83 -16.96
N ILE A 219 8.47 -0.90 -16.05
CA ILE A 219 8.07 0.52 -16.22
C ILE A 219 9.20 1.41 -15.73
N VAL A 220 10.21 1.57 -16.58
CA VAL A 220 11.09 2.73 -16.48
C VAL A 220 10.30 3.85 -17.16
N ALA A 221 9.80 4.82 -16.39
CA ALA A 221 9.81 6.17 -16.93
C ALA A 221 11.29 6.48 -17.12
N GLU A 222 11.81 6.23 -18.33
CA GLU A 222 13.19 6.54 -18.69
C GLU A 222 13.39 8.02 -18.44
N GLU A 223 13.93 8.34 -17.27
CA GLU A 223 14.57 9.62 -17.06
C GLU A 223 15.61 9.70 -18.16
N THR A 224 15.45 10.65 -19.09
CA THR A 224 16.31 10.74 -20.27
C THR A 224 17.71 11.15 -19.80
N VAL A 225 18.56 10.15 -19.57
CA VAL A 225 19.92 10.36 -19.10
C VAL A 225 20.81 10.60 -20.32
N ILE A 226 21.07 11.87 -20.62
CA ILE A 226 22.02 12.24 -21.67
C ILE A 226 23.44 12.05 -21.11
N ALA A 227 24.08 10.94 -21.46
CA ALA A 227 25.48 10.69 -21.15
C ALA A 227 26.38 11.33 -22.23
N PRO A 228 27.48 12.00 -21.84
CA PRO A 228 28.43 12.56 -22.80
C PRO A 228 29.17 11.44 -23.52
N VAL A 229 29.58 11.71 -24.77
CA VAL A 229 30.33 10.76 -25.63
C VAL A 229 31.63 10.30 -24.98
N GLU A 230 32.20 11.12 -24.09
CA GLU A 230 33.39 10.78 -23.28
C GLU A 230 33.13 11.07 -21.79
N GLN A 231 33.12 10.03 -20.96
CA GLN A 231 32.87 10.11 -19.51
C GLN A 231 34.17 10.32 -18.74
N LYS A 232 34.17 11.28 -17.80
CA LYS A 232 35.34 11.56 -16.94
C LYS A 232 35.45 10.54 -15.80
N PRO A 233 36.67 10.20 -15.31
CA PRO A 233 36.80 9.37 -14.12
C PRO A 233 36.28 10.11 -12.87
N PHE A 234 35.58 9.41 -11.98
CA PHE A 234 35.17 9.98 -10.69
C PHE A 234 36.37 10.04 -9.73
N PRO A 235 36.68 11.21 -9.13
CA PRO A 235 37.83 11.35 -8.23
C PRO A 235 37.72 10.48 -6.97
N LYS A 236 38.85 10.08 -6.42
CA LYS A 236 38.90 9.25 -5.19
C LYS A 236 38.95 10.08 -3.91
N GLN A 237 39.49 11.30 -3.96
CA GLN A 237 39.61 12.15 -2.77
C GLN A 237 38.33 12.96 -2.54
N PRO A 238 37.82 13.07 -1.30
CA PRO A 238 36.57 13.79 -1.02
C PRO A 238 36.55 15.25 -1.49
N LYS A 239 37.67 15.97 -1.37
CA LYS A 239 37.77 17.37 -1.83
C LYS A 239 37.63 17.49 -3.35
N GLU A 240 38.20 16.54 -4.09
CA GLU A 240 38.14 16.50 -5.55
C GLU A 240 36.76 16.07 -6.05
N GLN A 241 36.07 15.20 -5.31
CA GLN A 241 34.68 14.80 -5.62
C GLN A 241 33.72 15.98 -5.51
N LEU A 242 33.81 16.76 -4.43
CA LEU A 242 33.03 17.99 -4.25
C LEU A 242 33.29 18.99 -5.39
N ALA A 243 34.55 19.21 -5.75
CA ALA A 243 34.91 20.10 -6.84
C ALA A 243 34.35 19.61 -8.19
N ALA A 244 34.46 18.31 -8.48
CA ALA A 244 33.97 17.73 -9.73
C ALA A 244 32.45 17.84 -9.88
N ILE A 245 31.67 17.58 -8.82
CA ILE A 245 30.20 17.71 -8.83
C ILE A 245 29.79 19.18 -8.97
N ARG A 246 30.42 20.07 -8.20
CA ARG A 246 30.18 21.52 -8.27
C ARG A 246 30.43 22.08 -9.67
N ASP A 247 31.59 21.76 -10.25
CA ASP A 247 32.00 22.30 -11.54
C ASP A 247 31.14 21.75 -12.68
N LEU A 248 30.70 20.49 -12.58
CA LEU A 248 29.72 19.90 -13.49
C LEU A 248 28.39 20.67 -13.47
N LEU A 249 27.78 20.85 -12.30
CA LEU A 249 26.49 21.54 -12.17
C LEU A 249 26.57 23.01 -12.58
N ARG A 250 27.71 23.67 -12.29
CA ARG A 250 27.96 25.04 -12.72
C ARG A 250 28.04 25.18 -14.25
N THR A 251 28.69 24.22 -14.93
CA THR A 251 28.94 24.32 -16.37
C THR A 251 27.76 23.84 -17.20
N SER A 252 27.03 22.84 -16.72
CA SER A 252 25.95 22.22 -17.47
C SER A 252 24.60 22.95 -17.34
N GLY A 253 24.40 23.73 -16.27
CA GLY A 253 23.15 24.46 -16.00
C GLY A 253 21.93 23.56 -15.77
N GLY A 254 20.86 24.11 -15.17
CA GLY A 254 19.60 23.39 -14.94
C GLY A 254 19.55 22.54 -13.66
N GLU A 255 18.45 21.79 -13.51
CA GLU A 255 18.17 20.91 -12.38
C GLU A 255 18.60 19.47 -12.71
N TRP A 256 19.34 18.83 -11.82
CA TRP A 256 19.93 17.51 -12.02
C TRP A 256 19.57 16.53 -10.91
N THR A 257 19.35 15.27 -11.25
CA THR A 257 19.23 14.18 -10.27
C THR A 257 20.57 13.47 -10.01
N VAL A 258 20.66 12.71 -8.91
CA VAL A 258 21.84 11.87 -8.63
C VAL A 258 22.16 10.92 -9.79
N LEU A 259 21.11 10.40 -10.46
CA LEU A 259 21.26 9.48 -11.59
C LEU A 259 21.89 10.17 -12.80
N GLN A 260 21.43 11.37 -13.14
CA GLN A 260 21.97 12.16 -14.24
C GLN A 260 23.41 12.60 -14.00
N ILE A 261 23.75 12.97 -12.76
CA ILE A 261 25.12 13.32 -12.36
C ILE A 261 26.02 12.09 -12.43
N ALA A 262 25.57 10.94 -11.92
CA ALA A 262 26.34 9.70 -11.96
C ALA A 262 26.66 9.28 -13.40
N ALA A 263 25.79 9.52 -14.36
CA ALA A 263 26.02 9.17 -15.76
C ALA A 263 27.13 9.99 -16.45
N GLN A 264 27.54 11.12 -15.87
CA GLN A 264 28.65 11.93 -16.38
C GLN A 264 30.02 11.32 -16.08
N PHE A 265 30.08 10.34 -15.16
CA PHE A 265 31.31 9.75 -14.69
C PHE A 265 31.44 8.27 -15.08
N LYS A 266 32.66 7.86 -15.40
CA LYS A 266 32.99 6.47 -15.73
C LYS A 266 32.71 5.57 -14.53
N GLY A 267 31.73 4.67 -14.67
CA GLY A 267 31.29 3.80 -13.58
C GLY A 267 30.55 4.53 -12.45
N GLY A 268 30.01 5.73 -12.72
CA GLY A 268 29.38 6.61 -11.73
C GLY A 268 28.24 5.98 -10.93
N GLY A 269 27.59 4.95 -11.47
CA GLY A 269 26.57 4.18 -10.75
C GLY A 269 27.06 3.60 -9.41
N ARG A 270 28.36 3.29 -9.28
CA ARG A 270 28.97 2.78 -8.03
C ARG A 270 29.17 3.87 -6.98
N TYR A 271 29.12 5.14 -7.39
CA TYR A 271 29.40 6.29 -6.54
C TYR A 271 28.15 7.10 -6.19
N LYS A 272 26.93 6.61 -6.49
CA LYS A 272 25.67 7.32 -6.21
C LYS A 272 25.55 7.79 -4.75
N GLY A 273 25.96 6.96 -3.78
CA GLY A 273 25.95 7.35 -2.37
C GLY A 273 26.92 8.51 -2.07
N ALA A 274 28.15 8.44 -2.58
CA ALA A 274 29.13 9.52 -2.43
C ALA A 274 28.71 10.80 -3.18
N ILE A 275 28.02 10.68 -4.31
CA ILE A 275 27.46 11.82 -5.05
C ILE A 275 26.36 12.47 -4.23
N ALA A 276 25.40 11.70 -3.70
CA ALA A 276 24.31 12.21 -2.86
C ALA A 276 24.84 12.95 -1.62
N GLU A 277 25.77 12.35 -0.88
CA GLU A 277 26.36 12.98 0.31
C GLU A 277 27.08 14.29 -0.02
N ASN A 278 27.78 14.35 -1.17
CA ASN A 278 28.45 15.58 -1.61
C ASN A 278 27.46 16.65 -2.08
N LEU A 279 26.31 16.28 -2.64
CA LEU A 279 25.25 17.22 -3.01
C LEU A 279 24.61 17.85 -1.77
N GLU A 280 24.31 17.06 -0.75
CA GLU A 280 23.81 17.55 0.54
C GLU A 280 24.81 18.50 1.22
N ARG A 281 26.12 18.18 1.16
CA ARG A 281 27.16 19.08 1.66
C ARG A 281 27.20 20.39 0.88
N LEU A 282 27.13 20.35 -0.45
CA LEU A 282 27.17 21.55 -1.29
C LEU A 282 25.91 22.41 -1.12
N GLU A 283 24.75 21.80 -0.91
CA GLU A 283 23.52 22.48 -0.50
C GLU A 283 23.70 23.15 0.88
N TRP A 284 24.23 22.42 1.86
CA TRP A 284 24.50 22.95 3.19
C TRP A 284 25.46 24.16 3.17
N PHE A 285 26.45 24.16 2.27
CA PHE A 285 27.35 25.29 2.05
C PHE A 285 26.74 26.41 1.18
N GLY A 286 25.47 26.30 0.77
CA GLY A 286 24.77 27.29 -0.05
C GLY A 286 25.25 27.38 -1.49
N VAL A 287 25.99 26.36 -1.96
CA VAL A 287 26.54 26.30 -3.33
C VAL A 287 25.53 25.73 -4.32
N LEU A 288 24.65 24.86 -3.85
CA LEU A 288 23.55 24.28 -4.62
C LEU A 288 22.21 24.59 -3.95
N LEU A 289 21.14 24.56 -4.73
CA LEU A 289 19.76 24.56 -4.25
C LEU A 289 19.17 23.17 -4.51
N CYS A 290 18.50 22.61 -3.51
CA CYS A 290 17.72 21.39 -3.66
C CYS A 290 16.23 21.71 -3.83
N ARG A 291 15.59 21.02 -4.77
CA ARG A 291 14.15 21.03 -4.95
C ARG A 291 13.64 19.60 -4.84
N GLU A 292 12.60 19.40 -4.06
CA GLU A 292 11.91 18.12 -3.92
C GLU A 292 10.65 18.12 -4.78
N ASP A 293 10.55 17.15 -5.69
CA ASP A 293 9.35 16.87 -6.46
C ASP A 293 8.90 15.43 -6.16
N GLY A 294 7.88 15.30 -5.30
CA GLY A 294 7.45 14.02 -4.75
C GLY A 294 8.56 13.32 -3.94
N HIS A 295 9.05 12.19 -4.42
CA HIS A 295 10.14 11.42 -3.80
C HIS A 295 11.52 11.66 -4.45
N THR A 296 11.60 12.56 -5.45
CA THR A 296 12.83 12.81 -6.21
C THR A 296 13.42 14.17 -5.85
N LYS A 297 14.67 14.16 -5.38
CA LYS A 297 15.47 15.37 -5.18
C LYS A 297 16.17 15.79 -6.47
N ARG A 298 16.15 17.09 -6.75
CA ARG A 298 16.86 17.72 -7.86
C ARG A 298 17.74 18.84 -7.34
N TRP A 299 18.98 18.91 -7.84
CA TRP A 299 19.96 19.90 -7.43
C TRP A 299 20.30 20.81 -8.60
N GLN A 300 20.40 22.10 -8.32
CA GLN A 300 20.85 23.11 -9.28
C GLN A 300 21.93 23.99 -8.66
N PHE A 301 22.79 24.56 -9.48
CA PHE A 301 23.82 25.48 -8.99
C PHE A 301 23.17 26.79 -8.52
N ALA A 302 23.55 27.29 -7.34
CA ALA A 302 23.03 28.54 -6.81
C ALA A 302 23.70 29.71 -7.54
N ASP A 303 23.03 30.27 -8.56
CA ASP A 303 23.50 31.49 -9.23
C ASP A 303 23.30 32.71 -8.33
N SER A 304 24.40 33.36 -7.96
CA SER A 304 24.41 34.58 -7.15
C SER A 304 23.93 35.84 -7.91
N SER A 305 23.16 35.69 -8.98
CA SER A 305 22.69 36.79 -9.85
C SER A 305 21.16 37.01 -9.84
N ALA A 306 20.39 36.25 -9.06
CA ALA A 306 18.92 36.38 -8.99
C ALA A 306 18.37 37.03 -7.70
N GLN A 307 19.20 37.77 -6.95
CA GLN A 307 18.76 38.67 -5.87
C GLN A 307 19.08 40.13 -6.22
N ALA A 308 18.54 40.62 -7.35
CA ALA A 308 18.39 42.05 -7.64
C ALA A 308 17.51 42.24 -8.89
N ALA A 309 16.19 42.11 -8.72
CA ALA A 309 15.15 42.76 -9.55
C ALA A 309 13.81 42.67 -8.82
#